data_AF-A0A351MLR3-F1
#
_entry.id   AF-A0A351MLR3-F1
#
_cell.length_a   1.000
_cell.length_b   1.000
_cell.length_c   1.000
_cell.angle_alpha   90.00
_cell.angle_beta   90.00
_cell.angle_gamma   90.00
#
_symmetry.space_group_name_H-M   'P 1'
#
loop_
_entity.id
_entity.type
_entity.pdbx_description
1 polymer ?
#
loop_
_entity_poly.entity_id
_entity_poly.type
_entity_poly.pdbx_seq_one_letter_code
_entity_poly.pdbx_strand_id
1 'polypeptide(L)' 'MAAAIQYAPTERAVYQAAVELSRTAPDGFDATQLATKLGCDLEQAQEWLAWLRRTGDFAASSEVHPR' A
#
# COMPACT_ATOMS: atom_id res chain seq x y z
N MET A 1 24.16 16.08 14.69
CA MET A 1 24.12 15.00 13.69
C MET A 1 22.93 14.12 14.03
N ALA A 2 21.74 14.47 13.52
CA ALA A 2 20.51 13.72 13.79
C ALA A 2 20.51 12.50 12.88
N ALA A 3 20.61 11.31 13.46
CA ALA A 3 20.35 10.08 12.74
C ALA A 3 18.89 10.13 12.29
N ALA A 4 18.67 10.36 11.00
CA ALA A 4 17.38 10.08 10.38
C ALA A 4 17.21 8.57 10.52
N ILE A 5 16.47 8.15 11.55
CA ILE A 5 16.00 6.78 11.65
C ILE A 5 15.07 6.64 10.45
N GLN A 6 15.60 6.16 9.34
CA GLN A 6 14.82 5.70 8.20
C GLN A 6 14.06 4.48 8.70
N TYR A 7 12.91 4.74 9.30
CA TYR A 7 11.98 3.70 9.70
C TYR A 7 11.49 3.06 8.40
N ALA A 8 12.04 1.90 8.07
CA ALA A 8 11.41 1.02 7.10
C ALA A 8 9.97 0.79 7.58
N PRO A 9 8.96 1.09 6.75
CA PRO A 9 7.56 0.98 7.17
C PRO A 9 7.27 -0.49 7.52
N THR A 10 6.71 -0.71 8.71
CA THR A 10 6.30 -2.06 9.13
C THR A 10 5.05 -2.49 8.38
N GLU A 11 4.81 -3.80 8.28
CA GLU A 11 3.60 -4.39 7.69
C GLU A 11 2.32 -3.74 8.22
N ARG A 12 2.26 -3.45 9.53
CA ARG A 12 1.13 -2.78 10.17
C ARG A 12 0.95 -1.34 9.68
N ALA A 13 2.04 -0.59 9.49
CA ALA A 13 1.98 0.78 8.98
C ALA A 13 1.53 0.80 7.51
N VAL A 14 2.02 -0.16 6.71
CA VAL A 14 1.61 -0.37 5.31
C VAL A 14 0.11 -0.64 5.22
N TYR A 15 -0.41 -1.56 6.05
CA TYR A 15 -1.85 -1.84 6.11
C TYR A 15 -2.68 -0.63 6.53
N GLN A 16 -2.26 0.10 7.57
CA GLN A 16 -2.97 1.30 8.01
C GLN A 16 -3.02 2.36 6.90
N ALA A 17 -1.90 2.61 6.24
CA ALA A 17 -1.83 3.55 5.11
C ALA A 17 -2.76 3.13 3.96
N ALA A 18 -2.75 1.85 3.61
CA ALA A 18 -3.63 1.29 2.57
C ALA A 18 -5.11 1.43 2.91
N VAL A 19 -5.52 1.14 4.15
CA VAL A 19 -6.91 1.27 4.62
C VAL A 19 -7.36 2.73 4.64
N GLU A 20 -6.49 3.66 5.01
CA GLU A 20 -6.82 5.07 4.96
C GLU A 20 -6.95 5.56 3.51
N LEU A 21 -6.05 5.13 2.62
CA LEU A 21 -6.11 5.48 1.19
C LEU A 21 -7.37 4.93 0.53
N SER A 22 -7.75 3.68 0.82
CA SER A 22 -8.97 3.07 0.28
C SER A 22 -10.25 3.76 0.74
N ARG A 23 -10.25 4.37 1.93
CA ARG A 23 -11.37 5.20 2.41
C ARG A 23 -11.48 6.53 1.69
N THR A 24 -10.37 7.13 1.29
CA THR A 24 -10.33 8.43 0.61
C THR A 24 -10.43 8.33 -0.91
N ALA A 25 -10.00 7.19 -1.47
CA ALA A 25 -9.98 6.91 -2.89
C ALA A 25 -10.73 5.59 -3.16
N PRO A 26 -12.07 5.64 -3.27
CA PRO A 26 -12.89 4.45 -3.50
C PRO A 26 -12.61 3.77 -4.86
N ASP A 27 -12.09 4.53 -5.83
CA ASP A 27 -11.64 4.00 -7.14
C ASP A 27 -10.29 3.26 -7.06
N GLY A 28 -9.66 3.24 -5.88
CA GLY A 28 -8.36 2.63 -5.64
C GLY A 28 -7.24 3.65 -5.48
N PHE A 29 -6.09 3.17 -5.00
CA PHE A 29 -4.87 3.96 -4.82
C PHE A 29 -3.68 3.25 -5.48
N ASP A 30 -2.70 4.06 -5.86
CA ASP A 30 -1.49 3.64 -6.58
C ASP A 30 -0.23 3.73 -5.70
N ALA A 31 0.85 3.11 -6.17
CA ALA A 31 2.09 2.96 -5.39
C ALA A 31 2.70 4.33 -5.01
N THR A 32 2.47 5.36 -5.82
CA THR A 32 2.92 6.74 -5.54
C THR A 32 2.23 7.31 -4.31
N GLN A 33 0.92 7.08 -4.17
CA GLN A 33 0.15 7.54 -3.02
C GLN A 33 0.58 6.80 -1.75
N LEU A 34 0.83 5.50 -1.87
CA LEU A 34 1.34 4.67 -0.78
C LEU A 34 2.75 5.10 -0.35
N ALA A 35 3.65 5.34 -1.31
CA ALA A 35 5.02 5.83 -1.08
C ALA A 35 5.01 7.18 -0.34
N THR A 36 4.18 8.12 -0.82
CA THR A 36 4.03 9.45 -0.22
C THR A 36 3.54 9.35 1.22
N LYS A 37 2.61 8.45 1.49
CA LYS A 37 2.01 8.28 2.82
C LYS A 37 2.93 7.57 3.80
N LEU A 38 3.73 6.62 3.32
CA LEU A 38 4.71 5.89 4.13
C LEU A 38 6.06 6.60 4.24
N GLY A 39 6.32 7.61 3.39
CA GLY A 39 7.61 8.28 3.31
C GLY A 39 8.73 7.35 2.84
N CYS A 40 8.40 6.37 2.00
CA CYS A 40 9.35 5.39 1.46
C CYS A 40 9.56 5.56 -0.05
N ASP A 41 10.56 4.87 -0.59
CA ASP A 41 10.84 4.88 -2.02
C ASP A 41 9.70 4.22 -2.81
N LEU A 42 9.53 4.67 -4.07
CA LEU A 42 8.49 4.16 -4.95
C LEU A 42 8.62 2.65 -5.18
N GLU A 43 9.85 2.14 -5.32
CA GLU A 43 10.12 0.71 -5.52
C GLU A 43 9.65 -0.11 -4.32
N GLN A 44 9.97 0.35 -3.10
CA GLN A 44 9.52 -0.27 -1.86
C GLN A 44 7.99 -0.22 -1.74
N ALA A 45 7.36 0.89 -2.11
CA ALA A 45 5.91 1.02 -2.12
C ALA A 45 5.25 0.09 -3.16
N GLN A 46 5.88 -0.17 -4.30
CA GLN A 46 5.40 -1.14 -5.28
C GLN A 46 5.44 -2.56 -4.73
N GLU A 47 6.52 -2.94 -4.03
CA GLU A 47 6.61 -4.24 -3.35
C GLU A 47 5.53 -4.38 -2.29
N TRP A 48 5.33 -3.36 -1.46
CA TRP A 48 4.26 -3.32 -0.45
C TRP A 48 2.87 -3.38 -1.07
N LEU A 49 2.63 -2.67 -2.18
CA LEU A 49 1.36 -2.72 -2.90
C LEU A 49 1.10 -4.10 -3.50
N ALA A 50 2.14 -4.74 -4.07
CA ALA A 50 2.04 -6.11 -4.59
C ALA A 50 1.78 -7.11 -3.46
N TRP A 51 2.42 -6.94 -2.32
CA TRP A 51 2.17 -7.73 -1.12
C TRP A 51 0.76 -7.53 -0.59
N LEU A 52 0.27 -6.28 -0.52
CA LEU A 52 -1.09 -5.94 -0.10
C LEU A 52 -2.16 -6.57 -1.01
N ARG A 53 -1.92 -6.63 -2.32
CA ARG A 53 -2.81 -7.32 -3.28
C ARG A 53 -2.81 -8.84 -3.14
N ARG A 54 -1.73 -9.42 -2.59
CA ARG A 54 -1.60 -10.87 -2.33
C ARG A 54 -2.15 -11.30 -0.98
N THR A 55 -1.99 -10.44 0.04
CA THR A 55 -2.31 -10.74 1.45
C THR A 55 -3.65 -10.16 1.87
N GLY A 56 -3.97 -8.97 1.38
CA GLY A 56 -5.29 -8.39 1.48
C GLY A 56 -6.11 -8.83 0.28
N ASP A 57 -7.31 -9.28 0.58
CA ASP A 57 -8.48 -9.48 -0.29
C ASP A 57 -8.86 -8.22 -1.12
N PHE A 58 -7.94 -7.28 -1.35
CA PHE A 58 -8.01 -6.23 -2.36
C PHE A 58 -7.75 -6.82 -3.74
N ALA A 59 -8.43 -7.92 -4.05
CA ALA A 59 -8.74 -8.23 -5.43
C ALA A 59 -9.54 -7.03 -5.93
N ALA A 60 -8.98 -6.28 -6.88
CA ALA A 60 -9.81 -5.50 -7.77
C ALA A 60 -10.97 -6.42 -8.16
N SER A 61 -12.22 -6.03 -7.88
CA SER A 61 -13.42 -6.81 -8.19
C SER A 61 -13.61 -6.95 -9.70
N SER A 62 -12.68 -7.63 -10.34
CA SER A 62 -12.58 -7.91 -11.77
C SER A 62 -12.23 -9.37 -12.02
N GLU A 63 -12.35 -10.24 -11.01
CA GLU A 63 -12.48 -11.67 -11.23
C GLU A 63 -13.98 -12.00 -11.27
N VAL A 64 -14.55 -11.75 -12.45
CA VAL A 64 -15.76 -12.40 -12.93
C VAL A 64 -15.59 -13.90 -12.72
N HIS A 65 -16.35 -14.46 -11.78
CA HIS A 65 -16.59 -15.89 -11.66
C HIS A 65 -16.94 -16.50 -13.03
N PRO A 66 -16.12 -17.40 -13.62
CA PRO A 66 -16.64 -18.39 -14.54
C PRO A 66 -17.15 -19.58 -13.73
N ARG A 67 -18.35 -20.02 -14.11
CA ARG A 67 -19.07 -21.16 -13.55
C ARG A 67 -18.40 -22.49 -13.85
#